data_AF-A0A6I2H3L9-F1
#
_entry.id   AF-A0A6I2H3L9-F1
#
_cell.length_a   1.000
_cell.length_b   1.000
_cell.length_c   1.000
_cell.angle_alpha   90.00
_cell.angle_beta   90.00
_cell.angle_gamma   90.00
#
_symmetry.space_group_name_H-M   'P 1'
#
loop_
_entity.id
_entity.type
_entity.pdbx_description
1 polymer ?
#
loop_
_entity_poly.entity_id
_entity_poly.type
_entity_poly.pdbx_seq_one_letter_code
_entity_poly.pdbx_strand_id
1 'polypeptide(L)'
;MNPAELLAAMRRTVEQLAASNEIAKALTSTLELREVLSLVMQKVRELLKPRNWSLLLYDERTGRLYFEIAVGEGAEALKRLQVAPGEGIAGAVFASGRAQRVDDVSGEPGFSRRFDAASAFHTRSLLAVPLVARGRVLGVIELVNGEGDAPFSDGDLQVLTAIADYAAIALENARNFRRVQELTLTDEHTGISNARHLRAQLEQEVLRSLRFHHPLSLVFLDLDRFKAVNDTHGHLAGSAALREVGEVLVSCARQVDVVCRYGGDEFALLLVETGLDGAQPIAERVRDALRERRFLAQQGLDVRLTASLGVATFPEHAQDALGLLKAADQAMYAAKARGRDDVCIAPPLPTPLASGG
;
A
#
# COMPACT_ATOMS: atom_id res chain seq x y z
N MET A 1 -47.54 -25.20 -0.39
CA MET A 1 -46.13 -25.50 -0.07
C MET A 1 -46.10 -26.79 0.73
N ASN A 2 -45.45 -27.81 0.20
CA ASN A 2 -45.31 -29.13 0.81
C ASN A 2 -44.33 -29.04 2.02
N PRO A 3 -44.53 -29.81 3.11
CA PRO A 3 -43.61 -29.86 4.26
C PRO A 3 -42.12 -29.96 3.91
N ALA A 4 -41.75 -30.70 2.85
CA ALA A 4 -40.39 -30.84 2.35
C ALA A 4 -39.84 -29.54 1.73
N GLU A 5 -40.67 -28.78 1.03
CA GLU A 5 -40.30 -27.46 0.47
C GLU A 5 -40.09 -26.45 1.60
N LEU A 6 -40.93 -26.47 2.64
CA LEU A 6 -40.80 -25.61 3.81
C LEU A 6 -39.52 -25.94 4.61
N LEU A 7 -39.21 -27.23 4.80
CA LEU A 7 -37.98 -27.68 5.46
C LEU A 7 -36.71 -27.27 4.69
N ALA A 8 -36.73 -27.37 3.36
CA ALA A 8 -35.62 -26.93 2.52
C ALA A 8 -35.44 -25.40 2.57
N ALA A 9 -36.54 -24.64 2.53
CA ALA A 9 -36.51 -23.18 2.67
C ALA A 9 -35.97 -22.76 4.06
N MET A 10 -36.46 -23.37 5.15
CA MET A 10 -35.97 -23.11 6.50
C MET A 10 -34.49 -23.45 6.66
N ARG A 11 -34.01 -24.56 6.09
CA ARG A 11 -32.57 -24.91 6.11
C ARG A 11 -31.73 -23.87 5.40
N ARG A 12 -32.13 -23.42 4.21
CA ARG A 12 -31.46 -22.32 3.49
C ARG A 12 -31.38 -21.05 4.34
N THR A 13 -32.48 -20.66 4.98
CA THR A 13 -32.49 -19.46 5.84
C THR A 13 -31.55 -19.60 7.04
N VAL A 14 -31.48 -20.77 7.67
CA VAL A 14 -30.55 -21.05 8.78
C VAL A 14 -29.09 -20.99 8.32
N GLU A 15 -28.77 -21.55 7.16
CA GLU A 15 -27.42 -21.49 6.56
C GLU A 15 -27.00 -20.05 6.23
N GLN A 16 -27.90 -19.26 5.66
CA GLN A 16 -27.67 -17.83 5.38
C GLN A 16 -27.38 -17.04 6.66
N LEU A 17 -28.18 -17.25 7.71
CA LEU A 17 -27.99 -16.58 9.00
C LEU A 17 -26.68 -17.00 9.68
N ALA A 18 -26.30 -18.28 9.60
CA ALA A 18 -25.05 -18.77 10.14
C ALA A 18 -23.84 -18.12 9.43
N ALA A 19 -23.87 -18.05 8.10
CA ALA A 19 -22.82 -17.39 7.33
C ALA A 19 -22.71 -15.88 7.67
N SER A 20 -23.86 -15.19 7.78
CA SER A 20 -23.92 -13.78 8.20
C SER A 20 -23.26 -13.56 9.57
N ASN A 21 -23.53 -14.46 10.53
CA ASN A 21 -22.99 -14.36 11.89
C ASN A 21 -21.48 -14.68 11.95
N GLU A 22 -21.00 -15.63 11.14
CA GLU A 22 -19.55 -15.90 11.02
C GLU A 22 -18.78 -14.70 10.44
N ILE A 23 -19.31 -14.06 9.40
CA ILE A 23 -18.70 -12.84 8.83
C ILE A 23 -18.70 -11.71 9.86
N ALA A 24 -19.81 -11.50 10.58
CA ALA A 24 -19.90 -10.49 11.63
C ALA A 24 -18.90 -10.73 12.78
N LYS A 25 -18.62 -11.99 13.13
CA LYS A 25 -17.60 -12.34 14.12
C LYS A 25 -16.18 -12.06 13.61
N ALA A 26 -15.86 -12.43 12.37
CA ALA A 26 -14.54 -12.14 11.80
C ALA A 26 -14.26 -10.64 11.72
N LEU A 27 -15.27 -9.84 11.36
CA LEU A 27 -15.20 -8.38 11.37
C LEU A 27 -14.83 -7.78 12.73
N THR A 28 -15.15 -8.46 13.83
CA THR A 28 -14.83 -8.00 15.18
C THR A 28 -13.54 -8.62 15.74
N SER A 29 -13.04 -9.71 15.15
CA SER A 29 -11.89 -10.47 15.67
C SER A 29 -10.57 -10.27 14.91
N THR A 30 -10.58 -9.80 13.66
CA THR A 30 -9.34 -9.60 12.86
C THR A 30 -9.24 -8.21 12.23
N LEU A 31 -8.04 -7.60 12.38
CA LEU A 31 -7.71 -6.26 11.85
C LEU A 31 -7.24 -6.30 10.38
N GLU A 32 -7.06 -7.49 9.81
CA GLU A 32 -6.47 -7.66 8.49
C GLU A 32 -7.54 -7.75 7.40
N LEU A 33 -7.63 -6.70 6.58
CA LEU A 33 -8.56 -6.60 5.44
C LEU A 33 -8.55 -7.86 4.56
N ARG A 34 -7.36 -8.45 4.35
CA ARG A 34 -7.20 -9.65 3.52
C ARG A 34 -7.95 -10.85 4.08
N GLU A 35 -7.99 -11.02 5.40
CA GLU A 35 -8.67 -12.14 6.03
C GLU A 35 -10.19 -11.98 5.93
N VAL A 36 -10.69 -10.76 6.16
CA VAL A 36 -12.13 -10.47 6.04
C VAL A 36 -12.60 -10.62 4.59
N LEU A 37 -11.83 -10.10 3.63
CA LEU A 37 -12.13 -10.31 2.22
C LEU A 37 -12.10 -11.81 1.89
N SER A 38 -11.11 -12.56 2.36
CA SER A 38 -11.01 -14.02 2.11
C SER A 38 -12.22 -14.78 2.64
N LEU A 39 -12.72 -14.43 3.82
CA LEU A 39 -13.93 -15.04 4.35
C LEU A 39 -15.17 -14.68 3.53
N VAL A 40 -15.32 -13.41 3.15
CA VAL A 40 -16.40 -12.94 2.26
C VAL A 40 -16.39 -13.73 0.95
N MET A 41 -15.22 -13.87 0.33
CA MET A 41 -15.03 -14.63 -0.91
C MET A 41 -15.46 -16.09 -0.76
N GLN A 42 -15.06 -16.72 0.35
CA GLN A 42 -15.41 -18.09 0.65
C GLN A 42 -16.94 -18.26 0.74
N LYS A 43 -17.63 -17.35 1.44
CA LYS A 43 -19.09 -17.42 1.59
C LYS A 43 -19.86 -17.16 0.30
N VAL A 44 -19.39 -16.24 -0.55
CA VAL A 44 -19.97 -16.05 -1.89
C VAL A 44 -19.92 -17.34 -2.70
N ARG A 45 -18.76 -18.02 -2.71
CA ARG A 45 -18.59 -19.28 -3.43
C ARG A 45 -19.46 -20.41 -2.86
N GLU A 46 -19.53 -20.54 -1.54
CA GLU A 46 -20.31 -21.59 -0.86
C GLU A 46 -21.82 -21.44 -1.06
N LEU A 47 -22.34 -20.21 -0.95
CA LEU A 47 -23.78 -19.95 -0.92
C LEU A 47 -24.38 -19.68 -2.30
N LEU A 48 -23.66 -18.96 -3.16
CA LEU A 48 -24.20 -18.44 -4.43
C LEU A 48 -23.65 -19.18 -5.66
N LYS A 49 -22.55 -19.91 -5.49
CA LYS A 49 -21.90 -20.75 -6.51
C LYS A 49 -21.86 -20.14 -7.93
N PRO A 50 -21.38 -18.89 -8.08
CA PRO A 50 -21.24 -18.29 -9.40
C PRO A 50 -20.14 -18.98 -10.19
N ARG A 51 -20.23 -18.96 -11.52
CA ARG A 51 -19.17 -19.46 -12.40
C ARG A 51 -17.95 -18.56 -12.35
N ASN A 52 -18.17 -17.25 -12.49
CA ASN A 52 -17.17 -16.22 -12.34
C ASN A 52 -17.65 -15.15 -11.37
N TRP A 53 -16.74 -14.50 -10.66
CA TRP A 53 -17.09 -13.34 -9.85
C TRP A 53 -15.89 -12.42 -9.65
N SER A 54 -16.17 -11.17 -9.29
CA SER A 54 -15.15 -10.16 -9.06
C SER A 54 -15.51 -9.19 -7.94
N LEU A 55 -14.47 -8.61 -7.35
CA LEU A 55 -14.53 -7.47 -6.46
C LEU A 55 -13.79 -6.31 -7.14
N LEU A 56 -14.53 -5.26 -7.45
CA LEU A 56 -13.99 -4.02 -7.99
C LEU A 56 -13.91 -2.98 -6.88
N LEU A 57 -12.77 -2.30 -6.76
CA LEU A 57 -12.59 -1.20 -5.80
C LEU A 57 -12.37 0.12 -6.52
N TYR A 58 -12.84 1.20 -5.93
CA TYR A 58 -12.67 2.54 -6.48
C TYR A 58 -11.37 3.17 -6.01
N ASP A 59 -10.57 3.61 -6.98
CA ASP A 59 -9.37 4.40 -6.75
C ASP A 59 -9.69 5.89 -6.93
N GLU A 60 -9.69 6.64 -5.82
CA GLU A 60 -9.95 8.08 -5.80
C GLU A 60 -8.92 8.88 -6.60
N ARG A 61 -7.70 8.37 -6.77
CA ARG A 61 -6.61 9.06 -7.48
C ARG A 61 -6.79 9.02 -8.99
N THR A 62 -7.24 7.89 -9.51
CA THR A 62 -7.48 7.71 -10.95
C THR A 62 -8.93 7.97 -11.35
N GLY A 63 -9.84 8.02 -10.38
CA GLY A 63 -11.27 8.21 -10.61
C GLY A 63 -11.95 7.00 -11.26
N ARG A 64 -11.36 5.81 -11.10
CA ARG A 64 -11.81 4.59 -11.80
C ARG A 64 -11.86 3.38 -10.85
N LEU A 65 -12.70 2.43 -11.22
CA LEU A 65 -12.75 1.11 -10.60
C LEU A 65 -11.64 0.24 -11.20
N TYR A 66 -11.04 -0.61 -10.37
CA TYR A 66 -10.11 -1.64 -10.79
C TYR A 66 -10.48 -2.98 -10.15
N PHE A 67 -10.14 -4.08 -10.82
CA PHE A 67 -10.38 -5.43 -10.32
C PHE A 67 -9.37 -5.77 -9.22
N GLU A 68 -9.76 -5.61 -7.96
CA GLU A 68 -8.97 -6.08 -6.81
C GLU A 68 -8.94 -7.61 -6.79
N ILE A 69 -10.09 -8.23 -7.07
CA ILE A 69 -10.23 -9.68 -7.13
C ILE A 69 -11.03 -10.07 -8.36
N ALA A 70 -10.57 -11.08 -9.06
CA ALA A 70 -11.31 -11.75 -10.13
C ALA A 70 -11.07 -13.26 -10.00
N VAL A 71 -12.14 -14.04 -10.05
CA VAL A 71 -12.10 -15.50 -9.89
C VAL A 71 -12.96 -16.15 -10.96
N GLY A 72 -12.42 -17.21 -11.55
CA GLY A 72 -13.06 -17.99 -12.60
C GLY A 72 -12.28 -17.96 -13.91
N GLU A 73 -12.92 -18.40 -14.99
CA GLU A 73 -12.33 -18.49 -16.32
C GLU A 73 -12.01 -17.07 -16.85
N GLY A 74 -10.79 -16.85 -17.36
CA GLY A 74 -10.40 -15.55 -17.92
C GLY A 74 -10.13 -14.43 -16.90
N ALA A 75 -10.17 -14.73 -15.60
CA ALA A 75 -9.99 -13.75 -14.53
C ALA A 75 -8.66 -12.96 -14.60
N GLU A 76 -7.57 -13.60 -15.04
CA GLU A 76 -6.25 -12.96 -15.10
C GLU A 76 -6.19 -11.78 -16.08
N ALA A 77 -6.97 -11.85 -17.17
CA ALA A 77 -7.06 -10.77 -18.14
C ALA A 77 -7.76 -9.51 -17.58
N LEU A 78 -8.67 -9.69 -16.61
CA LEU A 78 -9.44 -8.61 -16.02
C LEU A 78 -8.62 -7.75 -15.05
N LYS A 79 -7.60 -8.32 -14.38
CA LYS A 79 -6.77 -7.63 -13.38
C LYS A 79 -6.07 -6.36 -13.90
N ARG A 80 -5.87 -6.24 -15.21
CA ARG A 80 -5.21 -5.09 -15.85
C ARG A 80 -6.18 -4.03 -16.37
N LEU A 81 -7.48 -4.31 -16.31
CA LEU A 81 -8.51 -3.43 -16.84
C LEU A 81 -9.03 -2.48 -15.76
N GLN A 82 -9.50 -1.33 -16.21
CA GLN A 82 -10.22 -0.37 -15.40
C GLN A 82 -11.63 -0.16 -15.96
N VAL A 83 -12.56 0.15 -15.06
CA VAL A 83 -13.96 0.43 -15.36
C VAL A 83 -14.26 1.86 -14.93
N ALA A 84 -14.78 2.68 -15.84
CA ALA A 84 -15.22 4.02 -15.48
C ALA A 84 -16.56 3.99 -14.70
N PRO A 85 -16.83 4.95 -13.80
CA PRO A 85 -18.18 5.14 -13.27
C PRO A 85 -19.20 5.25 -14.41
N GLY A 86 -20.27 4.45 -14.36
CA GLY A 86 -21.29 4.33 -15.41
C GLY A 86 -20.94 3.40 -16.58
N GLU A 87 -19.73 2.85 -16.67
CA GLU A 87 -19.35 1.90 -17.73
C GLU A 87 -19.76 0.46 -17.35
N GLY A 88 -20.54 -0.18 -18.22
CA GLY A 88 -21.00 -1.54 -17.96
C GLY A 88 -21.95 -1.62 -16.75
N ILE A 89 -22.28 -2.85 -16.33
CA ILE A 89 -23.14 -3.08 -15.17
C ILE A 89 -22.43 -2.67 -13.88
N ALA A 90 -21.19 -3.13 -13.66
CA ALA A 90 -20.42 -2.76 -12.47
C ALA A 90 -20.24 -1.23 -12.32
N GLY A 91 -19.91 -0.51 -13.40
CA GLY A 91 -19.78 0.95 -13.35
C GLY A 91 -21.12 1.64 -13.09
N ALA A 92 -22.22 1.15 -13.64
CA ALA A 92 -23.56 1.70 -13.39
C ALA A 92 -24.01 1.48 -11.93
N VAL A 93 -23.76 0.29 -11.36
CA VAL A 93 -24.01 -0.02 -9.95
C VAL A 93 -23.19 0.90 -9.04
N PHE A 94 -21.91 1.11 -9.37
CA PHE A 94 -21.07 2.04 -8.63
C PHE A 94 -21.61 3.47 -8.65
N ALA A 95 -21.98 3.97 -9.84
CA ALA A 95 -22.45 5.35 -10.01
C ALA A 95 -23.82 5.58 -9.35
N SER A 96 -24.71 4.60 -9.38
CA SER A 96 -26.06 4.71 -8.82
C SER A 96 -26.15 4.35 -7.34
N GLY A 97 -25.20 3.55 -6.83
CA GLY A 97 -25.27 2.96 -5.50
C GLY A 97 -26.43 1.98 -5.32
N ARG A 98 -26.97 1.42 -6.42
CA ARG A 98 -28.10 0.48 -6.40
C ARG A 98 -27.68 -0.84 -7.03
N ALA A 99 -28.05 -1.94 -6.38
CA ALA A 99 -27.81 -3.27 -6.91
C ALA A 99 -28.58 -3.51 -8.21
N GLN A 100 -28.02 -4.33 -9.10
CA GLN A 100 -28.60 -4.69 -10.38
C GLN A 100 -28.51 -6.20 -10.61
N ARG A 101 -29.64 -6.79 -11.00
CA ARG A 101 -29.75 -8.17 -11.45
C ARG A 101 -30.12 -8.16 -12.94
N VAL A 102 -29.37 -8.88 -13.75
CA VAL A 102 -29.59 -9.02 -15.19
C VAL A 102 -29.68 -10.50 -15.51
N ASP A 103 -30.87 -10.96 -15.90
CA ASP A 103 -31.11 -12.39 -16.15
C ASP A 103 -30.60 -12.83 -17.52
N ASP A 104 -30.52 -11.90 -18.47
CA ASP A 104 -29.96 -12.11 -19.81
C ASP A 104 -29.30 -10.82 -20.31
N VAL A 105 -27.97 -10.84 -20.51
CA VAL A 105 -27.21 -9.68 -20.99
C VAL A 105 -27.31 -9.44 -22.50
N SER A 106 -27.87 -10.37 -23.27
CA SER A 106 -27.90 -10.27 -24.74
C SER A 106 -28.70 -9.06 -25.25
N GLY A 107 -29.72 -8.64 -24.50
CA GLY A 107 -30.56 -7.47 -24.76
C GLY A 107 -30.28 -6.27 -23.86
N GLU A 108 -29.30 -6.33 -22.96
CA GLU A 108 -29.05 -5.30 -21.95
C GLU A 108 -28.19 -4.16 -22.52
N PRO A 109 -28.74 -2.95 -22.75
CA PRO A 109 -27.99 -1.85 -23.36
C PRO A 109 -26.81 -1.37 -22.50
N GLY A 110 -26.90 -1.55 -21.18
CA GLY A 110 -25.86 -1.23 -20.22
C GLY A 110 -24.72 -2.24 -20.14
N PHE A 111 -24.78 -3.36 -20.87
CA PHE A 111 -23.75 -4.40 -20.82
C PHE A 111 -22.55 -4.08 -21.72
N SER A 112 -21.34 -4.08 -21.15
CA SER A 112 -20.09 -3.81 -21.88
C SER A 112 -19.41 -5.11 -22.32
N ARG A 113 -19.46 -5.41 -23.63
CA ARG A 113 -18.85 -6.62 -24.21
C ARG A 113 -17.31 -6.64 -24.20
N ARG A 114 -16.67 -5.52 -23.88
CA ARG A 114 -15.20 -5.41 -23.83
C ARG A 114 -14.60 -6.35 -22.78
N PHE A 115 -15.30 -6.56 -21.66
CA PHE A 115 -14.80 -7.42 -20.57
C PHE A 115 -14.87 -8.90 -20.95
N ASP A 116 -15.95 -9.34 -21.61
CA ASP A 116 -16.06 -10.68 -22.22
C ASP A 116 -14.98 -10.92 -23.29
N ALA A 117 -14.77 -9.92 -24.17
CA ALA A 117 -13.74 -10.01 -25.21
C ALA A 117 -12.32 -10.16 -24.61
N ALA A 118 -12.04 -9.48 -23.50
CA ALA A 118 -10.74 -9.56 -22.84
C ALA A 118 -10.54 -10.87 -22.06
N SER A 119 -11.58 -11.36 -21.40
CA SER A 119 -11.54 -12.61 -20.61
C SER A 119 -11.71 -13.87 -21.46
N ALA A 120 -12.16 -13.73 -22.72
CA ALA A 120 -12.63 -14.82 -23.57
C ALA A 120 -13.74 -15.65 -22.90
N PHE A 121 -14.50 -15.03 -21.99
CA PHE A 121 -15.61 -15.64 -21.27
C PHE A 121 -16.94 -15.08 -21.79
N HIS A 122 -17.97 -15.93 -21.84
CA HIS A 122 -19.30 -15.52 -22.26
C HIS A 122 -20.22 -15.30 -21.07
N THR A 123 -20.53 -14.03 -20.81
CA THR A 123 -21.50 -13.64 -19.79
C THR A 123 -22.92 -13.84 -20.32
N ARG A 124 -23.77 -14.51 -19.53
CA ARG A 124 -25.19 -14.72 -19.80
C ARG A 124 -26.04 -13.94 -18.82
N SER A 125 -25.73 -14.03 -17.53
CA SER A 125 -26.45 -13.36 -16.45
C SER A 125 -25.48 -12.71 -15.46
N LEU A 126 -25.94 -11.66 -14.80
CA LEU A 126 -25.16 -10.87 -13.85
C LEU A 126 -25.96 -10.56 -12.59
N LEU A 127 -25.24 -10.50 -11.47
CA LEU A 127 -25.73 -9.94 -10.23
C LEU A 127 -24.63 -9.04 -9.65
N ALA A 128 -24.88 -7.74 -9.59
CA ALA A 128 -23.92 -6.76 -9.11
C ALA A 128 -24.49 -5.96 -7.94
N VAL A 129 -23.73 -5.84 -6.85
CA VAL A 129 -24.12 -5.09 -5.65
C VAL A 129 -23.02 -4.08 -5.27
N PRO A 130 -23.40 -2.88 -4.81
CA PRO A 130 -22.45 -1.87 -4.37
C PRO A 130 -21.91 -2.19 -2.97
N LEU A 131 -20.66 -1.85 -2.73
CA LEU A 131 -20.08 -1.80 -1.39
C LEU A 131 -20.30 -0.41 -0.79
N VAL A 132 -21.35 -0.23 0.01
CA VAL A 132 -21.72 1.09 0.55
C VAL A 132 -21.30 1.24 2.01
N ALA A 133 -20.51 2.27 2.32
CA ALA A 133 -20.16 2.63 3.69
C ALA A 133 -20.31 4.14 3.89
N ARG A 134 -20.99 4.54 4.98
CA ARG A 134 -21.29 5.94 5.33
C ARG A 134 -21.79 6.79 4.15
N GLY A 135 -22.68 6.23 3.34
CA GLY A 135 -23.27 6.91 2.18
C GLY A 135 -22.35 7.07 0.97
N ARG A 136 -21.17 6.42 0.96
CA ARG A 136 -20.25 6.39 -0.18
C ARG A 136 -20.13 4.96 -0.73
N VAL A 137 -20.08 4.83 -2.05
CA VAL A 137 -19.80 3.55 -2.70
C VAL A 137 -18.28 3.39 -2.79
N LEU A 138 -17.76 2.33 -2.18
CA LEU A 138 -16.33 2.02 -2.14
C LEU A 138 -15.88 1.10 -3.28
N GLY A 139 -16.83 0.39 -3.89
CA GLY A 139 -16.59 -0.65 -4.87
C GLY A 139 -17.86 -1.41 -5.22
N VAL A 140 -17.71 -2.52 -5.96
CA VAL A 140 -18.80 -3.38 -6.42
C VAL A 140 -18.37 -4.84 -6.34
N ILE A 141 -19.27 -5.71 -5.87
CA ILE A 141 -19.14 -7.16 -6.07
C ILE A 141 -20.03 -7.55 -7.25
N GLU A 142 -19.46 -8.25 -8.22
CA GLU A 142 -20.17 -8.71 -9.42
C GLU A 142 -20.04 -10.24 -9.53
N LEU A 143 -21.18 -10.91 -9.64
CA LEU A 143 -21.26 -12.34 -9.93
C LEU A 143 -21.74 -12.54 -11.35
N VAL A 144 -21.16 -13.53 -12.03
CA VAL A 144 -21.38 -13.81 -13.44
C VAL A 144 -21.75 -15.27 -13.60
N ASN A 145 -22.91 -15.52 -14.20
CA ASN A 145 -23.53 -16.82 -14.42
C ASN A 145 -23.69 -17.64 -13.12
N GLY A 146 -24.93 -17.94 -12.73
CA GLY A 146 -25.22 -18.79 -11.57
C GLY A 146 -24.84 -20.26 -11.79
N GLU A 147 -25.18 -21.11 -10.82
CA GLU A 147 -24.93 -22.55 -10.89
C GLU A 147 -25.55 -23.14 -12.18
N GLY A 148 -24.73 -23.80 -12.99
CA GLY A 148 -25.17 -24.33 -14.30
C GLY A 148 -25.53 -23.27 -15.34
N ASP A 149 -24.95 -22.06 -15.24
CA ASP A 149 -25.23 -20.90 -16.09
C ASP A 149 -26.66 -20.34 -15.99
N ALA A 150 -27.38 -20.65 -14.89
CA ALA A 150 -28.70 -20.09 -14.60
C ALA A 150 -28.62 -18.60 -14.18
N PRO A 151 -29.69 -17.81 -14.36
CA PRO A 151 -29.80 -16.48 -13.77
C PRO A 151 -29.89 -16.55 -12.24
N PHE A 152 -29.41 -15.51 -11.58
CA PHE A 152 -29.53 -15.37 -10.13
C PHE A 152 -30.98 -15.03 -9.74
N SER A 153 -31.36 -15.37 -8.52
CA SER A 153 -32.68 -15.07 -7.94
C SER A 153 -32.66 -13.82 -7.05
N ASP A 154 -33.84 -13.32 -6.67
CA ASP A 154 -33.93 -12.23 -5.68
C ASP A 154 -33.42 -12.67 -4.29
N GLY A 155 -33.46 -13.97 -3.97
CA GLY A 155 -32.84 -14.52 -2.78
C GLY A 155 -31.32 -14.41 -2.81
N ASP A 156 -30.71 -14.66 -3.98
CA ASP A 156 -29.27 -14.51 -4.18
C ASP A 156 -28.84 -13.05 -4.07
N LEU A 157 -29.67 -12.12 -4.58
CA LEU A 157 -29.48 -10.69 -4.42
C LEU A 157 -29.46 -10.28 -2.94
N GLN A 158 -30.40 -10.78 -2.14
CA GLN A 158 -30.45 -10.48 -0.70
C GLN A 158 -29.21 -10.99 0.04
N VAL A 159 -28.79 -12.23 -0.25
CA VAL A 159 -27.58 -12.83 0.36
C VAL A 159 -26.34 -12.04 -0.03
N LEU A 160 -26.18 -11.72 -1.32
CA LEU A 160 -25.02 -10.98 -1.80
C LEU A 160 -24.99 -9.56 -1.24
N THR A 161 -26.14 -8.90 -1.11
CA THR A 161 -26.25 -7.57 -0.50
C THR A 161 -25.80 -7.61 0.96
N ALA A 162 -26.25 -8.59 1.75
CA ALA A 162 -25.82 -8.73 3.13
C ALA A 162 -24.31 -8.97 3.25
N ILE A 163 -23.74 -9.81 2.37
CA ILE A 163 -22.29 -10.04 2.30
C ILE A 163 -21.54 -8.75 1.93
N ALA A 164 -22.06 -7.98 0.97
CA ALA A 164 -21.50 -6.71 0.53
C ALA A 164 -21.49 -5.65 1.63
N ASP A 165 -22.55 -5.56 2.44
CA ASP A 165 -22.60 -4.65 3.59
C ASP A 165 -21.46 -4.94 4.58
N TYR A 166 -21.22 -6.22 4.90
CA TYR A 166 -20.10 -6.61 5.76
C TYR A 166 -18.74 -6.29 5.14
N ALA A 167 -18.57 -6.57 3.84
CA ALA A 167 -17.34 -6.26 3.13
C ALA A 167 -17.07 -4.75 3.08
N ALA A 168 -18.12 -3.93 2.91
CA ALA A 168 -18.03 -2.47 2.92
C ALA A 168 -17.57 -1.94 4.28
N ILE A 169 -18.12 -2.47 5.38
CA ILE A 169 -17.68 -2.13 6.75
C ILE A 169 -16.20 -2.50 6.95
N ALA A 170 -15.79 -3.71 6.55
CA ALA A 170 -14.40 -4.15 6.65
C ALA A 170 -13.45 -3.21 5.91
N LEU A 171 -13.82 -2.87 4.67
CA LEU A 171 -13.02 -2.03 3.79
C LEU A 171 -12.91 -0.60 4.32
N GLU A 172 -14.00 -0.05 4.85
CA GLU A 172 -13.99 1.26 5.49
C GLU A 172 -13.13 1.26 6.76
N ASN A 173 -13.23 0.23 7.61
CA ASN A 173 -12.39 0.09 8.80
C ASN A 173 -10.91 0.00 8.44
N ALA A 174 -10.56 -0.81 7.43
CA ALA A 174 -9.19 -0.93 6.95
C ALA A 174 -8.65 0.36 6.32
N ARG A 175 -9.49 1.09 5.57
CA ARG A 175 -9.15 2.42 5.05
C ARG A 175 -8.94 3.43 6.17
N ASN A 176 -9.82 3.47 7.16
CA ASN A 176 -9.69 4.35 8.31
C ASN A 176 -8.46 4.00 9.16
N PHE A 177 -8.19 2.72 9.38
CA PHE A 177 -6.98 2.28 10.07
C PHE A 177 -5.72 2.67 9.30
N ARG A 178 -5.68 2.45 7.98
CA ARG A 178 -4.60 2.97 7.13
C ARG A 178 -4.51 4.49 7.19
N ARG A 179 -5.62 5.22 7.17
CA ARG A 179 -5.65 6.69 7.27
C ARG A 179 -5.12 7.18 8.61
N VAL A 180 -5.50 6.52 9.70
CA VAL A 180 -4.97 6.79 11.05
C VAL A 180 -3.48 6.47 11.13
N GLN A 181 -3.02 5.41 10.46
CA GLN A 181 -1.60 5.09 10.32
C GLN A 181 -0.85 6.09 9.41
N GLU A 182 -1.52 6.68 8.42
CA GLU A 182 -1.03 7.78 7.58
C GLU A 182 -1.04 9.14 8.30
N LEU A 183 -1.78 9.30 9.41
CA LEU A 183 -1.73 10.51 10.23
C LEU A 183 -0.49 10.56 11.14
N THR A 184 0.32 9.51 11.18
CA THR A 184 1.63 9.46 11.85
C THR A 184 2.73 9.20 10.81
N LEU A 185 2.91 10.13 9.87
CA LEU A 185 4.06 10.10 8.94
C LEU A 185 5.26 10.89 9.46
N THR A 186 5.09 11.65 10.53
CA THR A 186 6.14 12.45 11.17
C THR A 186 6.65 11.76 12.44
N ASP A 187 7.94 11.91 12.72
CA ASP A 187 8.57 11.53 13.98
C ASP A 187 8.28 12.56 15.06
N GLU A 188 7.89 12.11 16.26
CA GLU A 188 7.42 12.96 17.35
C GLU A 188 8.52 13.83 17.99
N HIS A 189 9.79 13.41 17.88
CA HIS A 189 10.90 14.12 18.49
C HIS A 189 11.48 15.19 17.57
N THR A 190 11.49 14.90 16.27
CA THR A 190 12.18 15.71 15.25
C THR A 190 11.25 16.48 14.33
N GLY A 191 9.98 16.06 14.18
CA GLY A 191 9.00 16.70 13.28
C GLY A 191 9.20 16.41 11.79
N ILE A 192 10.27 15.72 11.41
CA ILE A 192 10.52 15.25 10.04
C ILE A 192 9.82 13.91 9.79
N SER A 193 9.89 13.37 8.57
CA SER A 193 9.26 12.10 8.24
C SER A 193 9.79 10.92 9.08
N ASN A 194 8.99 9.89 9.31
CA ASN A 194 9.44 8.67 9.98
C ASN A 194 9.83 7.56 9.00
N ALA A 195 10.38 6.47 9.54
CA ALA A 195 10.79 5.29 8.77
C ALA A 195 9.69 4.69 7.88
N ARG A 196 8.42 4.77 8.31
CA ARG A 196 7.29 4.24 7.55
C ARG A 196 7.04 5.08 6.30
N HIS A 197 7.08 6.41 6.44
CA HIS A 197 6.96 7.32 5.30
C HIS A 197 8.09 7.09 4.28
N LEU A 198 9.33 6.97 4.75
CA LEU A 198 10.48 6.67 3.88
C LEU A 198 10.25 5.39 3.08
N ARG A 199 9.88 4.27 3.72
CA ARG A 199 9.67 2.99 3.02
C ARG A 199 8.61 3.09 1.93
N ALA A 200 7.49 3.74 2.23
CA ALA A 200 6.41 3.94 1.26
C ALA A 200 6.87 4.82 0.06
N GLN A 201 7.61 5.90 0.32
CA GLN A 201 8.15 6.76 -0.74
C GLN A 201 9.23 6.04 -1.56
N LEU A 202 10.11 5.28 -0.91
CA LEU A 202 11.17 4.51 -1.56
C LEU A 202 10.61 3.48 -2.56
N GLU A 203 9.58 2.72 -2.15
CA GLU A 203 8.90 1.76 -3.03
C GLU A 203 8.28 2.46 -4.26
N GLN A 204 7.63 3.60 -4.05
CA GLN A 204 7.03 4.38 -5.13
C GLN A 204 8.08 4.93 -6.10
N GLU A 205 9.17 5.51 -5.58
CA GLU A 205 10.21 6.14 -6.41
C GLU A 205 11.06 5.11 -7.16
N VAL A 206 11.29 3.91 -6.62
CA VAL A 206 11.94 2.82 -7.38
C VAL A 206 11.10 2.40 -8.58
N LEU A 207 9.77 2.25 -8.40
CA LEU A 207 8.87 1.94 -9.51
C LEU A 207 8.86 3.05 -10.57
N ARG A 208 8.93 4.32 -10.16
CA ARG A 208 9.04 5.46 -11.09
C ARG A 208 10.38 5.47 -11.83
N SER A 209 11.49 5.24 -11.11
CA SER A 209 12.83 5.16 -11.67
C SER A 209 12.93 4.05 -12.73
N LEU A 210 12.38 2.86 -12.46
CA LEU A 210 12.30 1.77 -13.44
C LEU A 210 11.53 2.16 -14.71
N ARG A 211 10.47 2.96 -14.57
CA ARG A 211 9.61 3.36 -15.69
C ARG A 211 10.20 4.49 -16.53
N PHE A 212 10.87 5.45 -15.89
CA PHE A 212 11.31 6.69 -16.53
C PHE A 212 12.83 6.83 -16.63
N HIS A 213 13.58 5.85 -16.12
CA HIS A 213 15.05 5.85 -16.08
C HIS A 213 15.66 7.07 -15.38
N HIS A 214 14.96 7.61 -14.38
CA HIS A 214 15.49 8.67 -13.54
C HIS A 214 16.35 8.08 -12.42
N PRO A 215 17.52 8.67 -12.12
CA PRO A 215 18.35 8.18 -11.03
C PRO A 215 17.69 8.47 -9.68
N LEU A 216 17.89 7.57 -8.72
CA LEU A 216 17.37 7.70 -7.36
C LEU A 216 18.47 7.32 -6.39
N SER A 217 18.80 8.22 -5.46
CA SER A 217 19.83 7.95 -4.45
C SER A 217 19.24 7.97 -3.05
N LEU A 218 19.82 7.14 -2.18
CA LEU A 218 19.52 7.08 -0.77
C LEU A 218 20.81 7.35 0.01
N VAL A 219 20.76 8.34 0.91
CA VAL A 219 21.79 8.58 1.92
C VAL A 219 21.26 8.07 3.24
N PHE A 220 21.96 7.13 3.86
CA PHE A 220 21.65 6.60 5.18
C PHE A 220 22.72 7.05 6.16
N LEU A 221 22.34 7.52 7.35
CA LEU A 221 23.29 8.03 8.32
C LEU A 221 22.93 7.65 9.76
N ASP A 222 23.95 7.60 10.60
CA ASP A 222 23.84 7.34 12.03
C ASP A 222 24.77 8.29 12.79
N LEU A 223 24.24 8.84 13.89
CA LEU A 223 24.98 9.79 14.72
C LEU A 223 26.05 9.09 15.56
N ASP A 224 27.29 9.55 15.39
CA ASP A 224 28.42 8.94 16.05
C ASP A 224 28.39 9.20 17.56
N ARG A 225 28.41 8.11 18.34
CA ARG A 225 28.47 8.15 19.81
C ARG A 225 27.31 8.92 20.44
N PHE A 226 26.15 8.98 19.80
CA PHE A 226 25.00 9.73 20.31
C PHE A 226 24.56 9.29 21.72
N LYS A 227 24.74 8.01 22.06
CA LYS A 227 24.52 7.50 23.43
C LYS A 227 25.27 8.32 24.50
N ALA A 228 26.49 8.79 24.22
CA ALA A 228 27.26 9.60 25.15
C ALA A 228 26.58 10.95 25.47
N VAL A 229 25.82 11.52 24.52
CA VAL A 229 25.02 12.74 24.76
C VAL A 229 23.88 12.43 25.73
N ASN A 230 23.17 11.32 25.54
CA ASN A 230 22.12 10.89 26.44
C ASN A 230 22.66 10.60 27.85
N ASP A 231 23.78 9.88 27.94
CA ASP A 231 24.38 9.49 29.21
C ASP A 231 24.92 10.71 29.98
N THR A 232 25.40 11.76 29.28
CA THR A 232 25.99 12.96 29.89
C THR A 232 24.95 14.04 30.20
N HIS A 233 23.98 14.26 29.31
CA HIS A 233 23.06 15.41 29.37
C HIS A 233 21.58 15.01 29.55
N GLY A 234 21.29 13.71 29.58
CA GLY A 234 19.94 13.16 29.75
C GLY A 234 19.13 13.06 28.45
N HIS A 235 18.06 12.27 28.49
CA HIS A 235 17.21 11.99 27.32
C HIS A 235 16.48 13.22 26.75
N LEU A 236 16.20 14.23 27.57
CA LEU A 236 15.58 15.48 27.10
C LEU A 236 16.55 16.28 26.21
N ALA A 237 17.82 16.37 26.62
CA ALA A 237 18.88 16.97 25.82
C ALA A 237 19.13 16.17 24.53
N GLY A 238 19.14 14.83 24.61
CA GLY A 238 19.21 13.98 23.43
C GLY A 238 18.06 14.21 22.45
N SER A 239 16.82 14.29 22.95
CA SER A 239 15.64 14.57 22.10
C SER A 239 15.73 15.93 21.42
N ALA A 240 16.23 16.95 22.12
CA ALA A 240 16.47 18.27 21.54
C ALA A 240 17.60 18.24 20.49
N ALA A 241 18.66 17.48 20.73
CA ALA A 241 19.77 17.33 19.78
C ALA A 241 19.30 16.63 18.50
N LEU A 242 18.46 15.58 18.60
CA LEU A 242 17.86 14.91 17.43
C LEU A 242 16.99 15.88 16.61
N ARG A 243 16.26 16.79 17.27
CA ARG A 243 15.47 17.81 16.58
C ARG A 243 16.36 18.77 15.79
N GLU A 244 17.40 19.30 16.42
CA GLU A 244 18.37 20.17 15.76
C GLU A 244 19.09 19.44 14.61
N VAL A 245 19.38 18.15 14.74
CA VAL A 245 19.89 17.31 13.63
C VAL A 245 18.89 17.29 12.48
N GLY A 246 17.61 17.00 12.76
CA GLY A 246 16.55 17.03 11.74
C GLY A 246 16.48 18.37 11.00
N GLU A 247 16.59 19.50 11.71
CA GLU A 247 16.64 20.84 11.11
C GLU A 247 17.85 21.02 10.17
N VAL A 248 19.04 20.56 10.58
CA VAL A 248 20.24 20.58 9.73
C VAL A 248 20.03 19.76 8.47
N LEU A 249 19.48 18.54 8.59
CA LEU A 249 19.23 17.66 7.45
C LEU A 249 18.24 18.29 6.46
N VAL A 250 17.14 18.87 6.96
CA VAL A 250 16.14 19.56 6.12
C VAL A 250 16.76 20.75 5.40
N SER A 251 17.65 21.52 6.05
CA SER A 251 18.33 22.65 5.39
C SER A 251 19.29 22.22 4.28
N CYS A 252 19.75 20.96 4.31
CA CYS A 252 20.63 20.39 3.28
C CYS A 252 19.86 19.74 2.12
N ALA A 253 18.55 19.52 2.27
CA ALA A 253 17.72 18.81 1.30
C ALA A 253 16.89 19.77 0.45
N ARG A 254 16.48 19.35 -0.76
CA ARG A 254 15.52 20.11 -1.58
C ARG A 254 14.10 19.78 -1.15
N GLN A 255 13.15 20.62 -1.55
CA GLN A 255 11.72 20.41 -1.25
C GLN A 255 11.16 19.07 -1.76
N VAL A 256 11.75 18.52 -2.83
CA VAL A 256 11.35 17.24 -3.42
C VAL A 256 12.02 16.03 -2.76
N ASP A 257 13.06 16.25 -1.96
CA ASP A 257 13.79 15.19 -1.27
C ASP A 257 13.05 14.84 0.03
N VAL A 258 13.11 13.57 0.43
CA VAL A 258 12.50 13.11 1.69
C VAL A 258 13.58 13.01 2.76
N VAL A 259 13.43 13.77 3.84
CA VAL A 259 14.29 13.66 5.04
C VAL A 259 13.52 12.93 6.13
N CYS A 260 14.09 11.87 6.66
CA CYS A 260 13.41 11.06 7.67
C CYS A 260 14.33 10.65 8.82
N ARG A 261 13.71 10.43 9.99
CA ARG A 261 14.31 9.67 11.09
C ARG A 261 13.90 8.21 10.95
N TYR A 262 14.90 7.35 10.78
CA TYR A 262 14.68 5.93 10.54
C TYR A 262 14.66 5.11 11.84
N GLY A 263 15.48 5.50 12.82
CA GLY A 263 15.66 4.80 14.08
C GLY A 263 15.94 5.74 15.25
N GLY A 264 16.55 5.22 16.31
CA GLY A 264 16.87 6.02 17.51
C GLY A 264 17.74 7.23 17.19
N ASP A 265 18.87 7.00 16.55
CA ASP A 265 19.88 7.98 16.14
C ASP A 265 20.24 7.85 14.65
N GLU A 266 19.40 7.15 13.90
CA GLU A 266 19.54 6.89 12.47
C GLU A 266 18.59 7.76 11.65
N PHE A 267 19.08 8.30 10.54
CA PHE A 267 18.33 9.14 9.61
C PHE A 267 18.59 8.71 8.17
N ALA A 268 17.67 9.08 7.27
CA ALA A 268 17.87 8.85 5.84
C ALA A 268 17.35 10.02 5.00
N LEU A 269 18.01 10.25 3.87
CA LEU A 269 17.60 11.20 2.84
C LEU A 269 17.36 10.43 1.53
N LEU A 270 16.13 10.50 1.01
CA LEU A 270 15.78 10.03 -0.32
C LEU A 270 15.91 11.18 -1.32
N LEU A 271 16.87 11.06 -2.23
CA LEU A 271 17.20 12.09 -3.21
C LEU A 271 16.60 11.71 -4.57
N VAL A 272 15.48 12.35 -4.88
CA VAL A 272 14.72 12.07 -6.12
C VAL A 272 15.46 12.66 -7.31
N GLU A 273 15.44 11.96 -8.45
CA GLU A 273 16.08 12.40 -9.71
C GLU A 273 17.57 12.78 -9.52
N THR A 274 18.27 12.04 -8.67
CA THR A 274 19.66 12.31 -8.30
C THR A 274 20.48 11.05 -8.43
N GLY A 275 21.54 11.13 -9.23
CA GLY A 275 22.54 10.07 -9.38
C GLY A 275 23.67 10.21 -8.37
N LEU A 276 24.64 9.30 -8.44
CA LEU A 276 25.75 9.26 -7.50
C LEU A 276 26.54 10.58 -7.44
N ASP A 277 26.82 11.18 -8.61
CA ASP A 277 27.54 12.45 -8.72
C ASP A 277 26.85 13.62 -8.00
N GLY A 278 25.53 13.57 -7.83
CA GLY A 278 24.77 14.57 -7.08
C GLY A 278 24.57 14.18 -5.61
N ALA A 279 24.43 12.88 -5.34
CA ALA A 279 24.18 12.37 -3.99
C ALA A 279 25.39 12.47 -3.07
N GLN A 280 26.59 12.18 -3.59
CA GLN A 280 27.82 12.25 -2.79
C GLN A 280 28.09 13.67 -2.25
N PRO A 281 28.05 14.75 -3.06
CA PRO A 281 28.20 16.11 -2.54
C PRO A 281 27.14 16.50 -1.49
N ILE A 282 25.92 15.98 -1.62
CA ILE A 282 24.86 16.22 -0.63
C ILE A 282 25.21 15.51 0.69
N ALA A 283 25.69 14.27 0.64
CA ALA A 283 26.12 13.53 1.82
C ALA A 283 27.32 14.21 2.52
N GLU A 284 28.31 14.68 1.75
CA GLU A 284 29.45 15.44 2.27
C GLU A 284 29.00 16.75 2.92
N ARG A 285 28.10 17.50 2.28
CA ARG A 285 27.51 18.72 2.84
C ARG A 285 26.78 18.45 4.16
N VAL A 286 26.01 17.37 4.23
CA VAL A 286 25.32 16.96 5.46
C VAL A 286 26.33 16.66 6.57
N ARG A 287 27.37 15.88 6.27
CA ARG A 287 28.44 15.56 7.24
C ARG A 287 29.07 16.83 7.79
N ASP A 288 29.48 17.74 6.92
CA ASP A 288 30.20 18.95 7.30
C ASP A 288 29.28 19.89 8.10
N ALA A 289 28.02 20.04 7.68
CA ALA A 289 27.02 20.84 8.41
C ALA A 289 26.76 20.30 9.83
N LEU A 290 26.68 18.98 10.02
CA LEU A 290 26.55 18.37 11.34
C LEU A 290 27.80 18.61 12.18
N ARG A 291 28.99 18.39 11.62
CA ARG A 291 30.28 18.57 12.31
C ARG A 291 30.50 20.01 12.79
N GLU A 292 30.16 21.00 11.97
CA GLU A 292 30.38 22.42 12.25
C GLU A 292 29.36 23.00 13.23
N ARG A 293 28.17 22.40 13.32
CA ARG A 293 27.09 22.87 14.19
C ARG A 293 27.47 22.74 15.68
N ARG A 294 27.03 23.73 16.46
CA ARG A 294 27.02 23.69 17.92
C ARG A 294 25.60 23.32 18.35
N PHE A 295 25.42 22.11 18.89
CA PHE A 295 24.11 21.63 19.30
C PHE A 295 23.80 22.05 20.73
N LEU A 296 22.51 22.25 21.03
CA LEU A 296 21.98 22.58 22.36
C LEU A 296 22.47 23.92 22.92
N ALA A 297 22.91 24.84 22.05
CA ALA A 297 23.38 26.17 22.44
C ALA A 297 22.31 26.98 23.19
N GLN A 298 21.03 26.82 22.83
CA GLN A 298 19.90 27.46 23.53
C GLN A 298 19.72 26.95 24.97
N GLN A 299 20.26 25.77 25.28
CA GLN A 299 20.26 25.18 26.63
C GLN A 299 21.57 25.49 27.39
N GLY A 300 22.43 26.34 26.83
CA GLY A 300 23.74 26.67 27.40
C GLY A 300 24.80 25.57 27.26
N LEU A 301 24.57 24.59 26.39
CA LEU A 301 25.49 23.48 26.12
C LEU A 301 26.26 23.71 24.80
N ASP A 302 27.38 23.01 24.64
CA ASP A 302 28.19 23.04 23.42
C ASP A 302 28.51 21.61 22.97
N VAL A 303 27.48 20.91 22.50
CA VAL A 303 27.62 19.52 22.07
C VAL A 303 28.08 19.47 20.62
N ARG A 304 29.12 18.67 20.36
CA ARG A 304 29.63 18.38 19.01
C ARG A 304 29.22 16.97 18.62
N LEU A 305 28.50 16.86 17.51
CA LEU A 305 28.05 15.60 16.93
C LEU A 305 28.68 15.44 15.55
N THR A 306 29.09 14.21 15.26
CA THR A 306 29.48 13.78 13.90
C THR A 306 28.54 12.66 13.46
N ALA A 307 28.56 12.34 12.18
CA ALA A 307 27.76 11.25 11.65
C ALA A 307 28.58 10.41 10.67
N SER A 308 28.27 9.12 10.63
CA SER A 308 28.76 8.21 9.60
C SER A 308 27.66 8.04 8.54
N LEU A 309 28.00 8.21 7.26
CA LEU A 309 27.03 8.21 6.16
C LEU A 309 27.37 7.15 5.10
N GLY A 310 26.32 6.55 4.54
CA GLY A 310 26.36 5.61 3.44
C GLY A 310 25.49 6.09 2.28
N VAL A 311 26.01 6.03 1.07
CA VAL A 311 25.31 6.46 -0.15
C VAL A 311 25.12 5.27 -1.08
N ALA A 312 23.90 5.09 -1.58
CA ALA A 312 23.61 4.13 -2.63
C ALA A 312 22.68 4.75 -3.68
N THR A 313 22.88 4.38 -4.94
CA THR A 313 22.11 4.88 -6.09
C THR A 313 21.49 3.72 -6.85
N PHE A 314 20.21 3.83 -7.17
CA PHE A 314 19.48 2.91 -8.03
C PHE A 314 19.56 3.37 -9.49
N PRO A 315 19.77 2.46 -10.46
CA PRO A 315 19.87 0.99 -10.31
C PRO A 315 21.31 0.45 -10.09
N GLU A 316 22.31 1.31 -10.01
CA GLU A 316 23.73 0.92 -9.96
C GLU A 316 24.09 0.00 -8.79
N HIS A 317 23.49 0.23 -7.61
CA HIS A 317 23.84 -0.44 -6.36
C HIS A 317 22.75 -1.43 -5.89
N ALA A 318 21.59 -1.46 -6.55
CA ALA A 318 20.45 -2.24 -6.10
C ALA A 318 19.43 -2.53 -7.21
N GLN A 319 18.71 -3.65 -7.09
CA GLN A 319 17.66 -4.07 -8.02
C GLN A 319 16.24 -3.73 -7.54
N ASP A 320 16.07 -3.41 -6.26
CA ASP A 320 14.80 -3.07 -5.64
C ASP A 320 15.00 -2.08 -4.46
N ALA A 321 13.88 -1.61 -3.89
CA ALA A 321 13.86 -0.67 -2.77
C ALA A 321 14.58 -1.22 -1.52
N LEU A 322 14.38 -2.50 -1.19
CA LEU A 322 15.00 -3.13 -0.03
C LEU A 322 16.52 -3.26 -0.20
N GLY A 323 16.96 -3.60 -1.42
CA GLY A 323 18.36 -3.67 -1.82
C GLY A 323 19.03 -2.31 -1.73
N LEU A 324 18.35 -1.24 -2.14
CA LEU A 324 18.90 0.12 -2.08
C LEU A 324 19.12 0.56 -0.62
N LEU A 325 18.16 0.28 0.24
CA LEU A 325 18.26 0.53 1.68
C LEU A 325 19.41 -0.24 2.32
N LYS A 326 19.53 -1.55 2.02
CA LYS A 326 20.61 -2.40 2.51
C LYS A 326 21.98 -1.93 2.02
N ALA A 327 22.09 -1.51 0.76
CA ALA A 327 23.34 -1.03 0.19
C ALA A 327 23.82 0.26 0.88
N ALA A 328 22.91 1.21 1.12
CA ALA A 328 23.22 2.44 1.84
C ALA A 328 23.61 2.17 3.31
N ASP A 329 22.89 1.29 4.00
CA ASP A 329 23.21 0.87 5.38
C ASP A 329 24.59 0.20 5.49
N GLN A 330 24.92 -0.72 4.58
CA GLN A 330 26.23 -1.37 4.53
C GLN A 330 27.36 -0.36 4.28
N ALA A 331 27.13 0.63 3.41
CA ALA A 331 28.08 1.71 3.18
C ALA A 331 28.27 2.56 4.45
N MET A 332 27.19 2.91 5.16
CA MET A 332 27.26 3.64 6.42
C MET A 332 28.04 2.86 7.49
N TYR A 333 27.84 1.54 7.56
CA TYR A 333 28.61 0.68 8.46
C TYR A 333 30.10 0.66 8.10
N ALA A 334 30.44 0.70 6.81
CA ALA A 334 31.83 0.83 6.37
C ALA A 334 32.45 2.18 6.80
N ALA A 335 31.69 3.28 6.75
CA ALA A 335 32.14 4.58 7.27
C ALA A 335 32.43 4.52 8.79
N LYS A 336 31.55 3.87 9.57
CA LYS A 336 31.80 3.63 11.00
C LYS A 336 33.09 2.85 11.26
N ALA A 337 33.35 1.83 10.45
CA ALA A 337 34.55 0.98 10.58
C ALA A 337 35.85 1.72 10.20
N ARG A 338 35.77 2.75 9.35
CA ARG A 338 36.92 3.57 8.91
C ARG A 338 37.35 4.66 9.89
N GLY A 339 36.64 4.82 11.00
CA GLY A 339 36.94 5.83 12.01
C GLY A 339 35.77 6.74 12.37
N ARG A 340 34.62 6.59 11.69
CA ARG A 340 33.44 7.46 11.77
C ARG A 340 33.65 8.84 11.14
N ASP A 341 32.64 9.70 11.19
CA ASP A 341 32.70 11.06 10.62
C ASP A 341 33.15 11.07 9.15
N ASP A 342 32.58 10.14 8.38
CA ASP A 342 32.99 9.82 7.01
C ASP A 342 31.77 9.47 6.13
N VAL A 343 31.95 9.57 4.81
CA VAL A 343 30.98 9.20 3.79
C VAL A 343 31.52 8.02 3.00
N CYS A 344 30.76 6.93 2.94
CA CYS A 344 31.08 5.77 2.11
C CYS A 344 30.01 5.55 1.05
N ILE A 345 30.43 5.06 -0.11
CA ILE A 345 29.54 4.72 -1.23
C ILE A 345 29.43 3.20 -1.29
N ALA A 346 28.22 2.71 -1.55
CA ALA A 346 27.97 1.29 -1.75
C ALA A 346 28.76 0.76 -2.96
N PRO A 347 29.21 -0.49 -2.95
CA PRO A 347 29.79 -1.10 -4.14
C PRO A 347 28.69 -1.32 -5.21
N PRO A 348 29.00 -1.15 -6.51
CA PRO A 348 28.03 -1.40 -7.57
C PRO A 348 27.67 -2.89 -7.63
N LEU A 349 26.50 -3.20 -8.20
CA LEU A 349 26.09 -4.58 -8.44
C LEU A 349 27.12 -5.31 -9.32
N PRO A 350 27.38 -6.61 -9.08
CA PRO A 350 28.25 -7.39 -9.94
C PRO A 350 27.72 -7.38 -11.38
N THR A 351 28.55 -6.96 -12.34
CA THR A 351 28.21 -7.10 -13.76
C THR A 351 28.01 -8.59 -14.05
N PRO A 352 26.89 -9.02 -14.65
CA PRO A 352 26.75 -10.43 -15.03
C PRO A 352 27.92 -10.80 -15.94
N LEU A 353 28.68 -11.82 -15.55
CA LEU A 353 29.74 -12.39 -16.36
C LEU A 353 29.12 -12.67 -17.73
N ALA A 354 29.64 -12.03 -18.78
CA ALA A 354 29.25 -12.34 -20.14
C ALA A 354 29.48 -13.85 -20.32
N SER A 355 28.40 -14.60 -20.47
CA SER A 355 28.45 -16.00 -20.87
C SER A 355 29.20 -16.02 -22.20
N GLY A 356 30.46 -16.45 -22.16
CA GLY A 356 31.32 -16.55 -23.33
C GLY A 356 30.60 -17.33 -24.43
N GLY A 357 30.56 -16.72 -25.62
CA GLY A 357 30.03 -17.33 -26.84
C GLY A 357 30.94 -18.38 -27.43
#